data_AF-A0A1B3ZEY6-F1
#
_entry.id   AF-A0A1B3ZEY6-F1
#
_cell.length_a   1.000
_cell.length_b   1.000
_cell.length_c   1.000
_cell.angle_alpha   90.00
_cell.angle_beta   90.00
_cell.angle_gamma   90.00
#
_symmetry.space_group_name_H-M   'P 1'
#
loop_
_entity.id
_entity.type
_entity.pdbx_description
1 polymer ?
#
loop_
_entity_poly.entity_id
_entity_poly.type
_entity_poly.pdbx_seq_one_letter_code
_entity_poly.pdbx_strand_id
1 'polypeptide(L)'
;MRDRRTAEVMVLRSLIAAVDDAQAVPVGKLHETYVLRAFGDPSVEVPRRDLGPEDLRQLLESERNARVVAAEEYRTAGHYSRADELIAAAEIVGRYLNGSNGF
;
A
#
# COMPACT_ATOMS: atom_id res chain seq x y z
N MET A 1 24.33 -8.45 -3.22
CA MET A 1 23.61 -8.60 -1.93
C MET A 1 22.99 -7.30 -1.45
N ARG A 2 23.68 -6.15 -1.56
CA ARG A 2 23.20 -4.83 -1.13
C ARG A 2 21.94 -4.39 -1.89
N ASP A 3 21.92 -4.52 -3.22
CA ASP A 3 20.79 -4.05 -4.05
C ASP A 3 19.49 -4.80 -3.78
N ARG A 4 19.57 -6.11 -3.53
CA ARG A 4 18.42 -6.92 -3.10
C ARG A 4 17.82 -6.41 -1.79
N ARG A 5 18.66 -6.02 -0.81
CA ARG A 5 18.18 -5.45 0.45
C ARG A 5 17.58 -4.06 0.25
N THR A 6 18.13 -3.26 -0.66
CA THR A 6 17.57 -1.95 -1.01
C THR A 6 16.17 -2.09 -1.61
N ALA A 7 15.98 -3.00 -2.58
CA ALA A 7 14.68 -3.25 -3.20
C ALA A 7 13.64 -3.72 -2.16
N GLU A 8 14.03 -4.64 -1.27
CA GLU A 8 13.17 -5.11 -0.18
C GLU A 8 12.75 -3.98 0.79
N VAL A 9 13.69 -3.11 1.17
CA VAL A 9 13.38 -1.93 2.00
C VAL A 9 12.42 -0.97 1.29
N MET A 10 12.58 -0.74 0.00
CA MET A 10 11.68 0.13 -0.76
C MET A 10 10.26 -0.45 -0.83
N VAL A 11 10.13 -1.76 -1.07
CA VAL A 11 8.83 -2.44 -1.05
C VAL A 11 8.18 -2.32 0.32
N LEU A 12 8.92 -2.61 1.40
CA LEU A 12 8.39 -2.50 2.76
C LEU A 12 7.91 -1.09 3.10
N ARG A 13 8.67 -0.05 2.73
CA ARG A 13 8.25 1.34 2.95
C ARG A 13 6.98 1.68 2.18
N SER A 14 6.84 1.18 0.95
CA SER A 14 5.61 1.34 0.16
C SER A 14 4.42 0.62 0.80
N LEU A 15 4.61 -0.58 1.36
CA LEU A 15 3.54 -1.30 2.07
C LEU A 15 3.11 -0.58 3.35
N ILE A 16 4.06 -0.01 4.11
CA ILE A 16 3.74 0.79 5.31
C ILE A 16 2.89 2.00 4.92
N ALA A 17 3.21 2.67 3.82
CA ALA A 17 2.40 3.78 3.32
C ALA A 17 0.99 3.32 2.92
N ALA A 18 0.86 2.18 2.22
CA ALA A 18 -0.44 1.62 1.85
C ALA A 18 -1.30 1.24 3.08
N VAL A 19 -0.67 0.76 4.16
CA VAL A 19 -1.35 0.52 5.44
C VAL A 19 -1.84 1.81 6.07
N ASP A 20 -1.00 2.86 6.10
CA ASP A 20 -1.38 4.18 6.62
C ASP A 20 -2.56 4.77 5.81
N ASP A 21 -2.53 4.65 4.49
CA ASP A 21 -3.61 5.05 3.59
C ASP A 21 -4.90 4.23 3.83
N ALA A 22 -4.79 2.93 4.07
CA ALA A 22 -5.95 2.07 4.36
C ALA A 22 -6.56 2.32 5.75
N GLN A 23 -5.76 2.80 6.71
CA GLN A 23 -6.20 3.24 8.03
C GLN A 23 -6.81 4.65 8.00
N ALA A 24 -6.57 5.40 6.92
CA ALA A 24 -7.14 6.71 6.73
C ALA A 24 -8.67 6.62 6.65
N VAL A 25 -9.33 7.54 7.36
CA VAL A 25 -10.78 7.60 7.38
C VAL A 25 -11.27 8.11 6.01
N PRO A 26 -12.30 7.50 5.41
CA PRO A 26 -12.94 8.07 4.22
C PRO A 26 -13.51 9.43 4.59
N VAL A 27 -12.93 10.50 4.04
CA VAL A 27 -13.58 11.80 4.02
C VAL A 27 -14.86 11.63 3.21
N GLY A 28 -16.02 11.62 3.87
CA GLY A 28 -17.31 11.52 3.18
C GLY A 28 -17.52 12.71 2.22
N LYS A 29 -18.75 12.86 1.69
CA LYS A 29 -19.18 13.99 0.83
C LYS A 29 -19.03 15.40 1.44
N LEU A 30 -18.27 15.57 2.52
CA LEU A 30 -17.95 16.84 3.16
C LEU A 30 -16.92 17.69 2.39
N HIS A 31 -16.53 17.27 1.17
CA HIS A 31 -15.66 18.08 0.30
C HIS A 31 -16.42 19.10 -0.56
N GLU A 32 -17.77 19.09 -0.57
CA GLU A 32 -18.53 20.10 -1.34
C GLU A 32 -18.60 21.48 -0.66
N THR A 33 -18.19 21.58 0.61
CA THR A 33 -18.12 22.87 1.31
C THR A 33 -16.77 22.99 2.01
N TYR A 34 -15.87 23.80 1.45
CA TYR A 34 -14.65 24.20 2.14
C TYR A 34 -15.05 25.02 3.38
N VAL A 35 -15.14 24.36 4.54
CA VAL A 35 -15.41 25.03 5.82
C VAL A 35 -14.10 25.63 6.31
N LEU A 36 -13.91 26.94 6.10
CA LEU A 36 -12.87 27.73 6.76
C LEU A 36 -13.05 27.62 8.28
N ARG A 37 -12.25 26.79 8.94
CA ARG A 37 -12.22 26.67 10.41
C ARG A 37 -11.10 27.54 10.96
N ALA A 38 -11.41 28.29 12.02
CA ALA A 38 -10.45 29.17 12.67
C ALA A 38 -9.35 28.37 13.37
N PHE A 39 -8.13 28.93 13.44
CA PHE A 39 -7.05 28.37 14.26
C PHE A 39 -7.52 28.25 15.71
N GLY A 40 -7.60 27.02 16.23
CA GLY A 40 -8.07 26.72 17.60
C GLY A 40 -9.31 25.81 17.69
N ASP A 41 -9.88 25.38 16.57
CA ASP A 41 -10.93 24.34 16.56
C ASP A 41 -10.33 23.01 17.05
N PRO A 42 -10.88 22.33 18.08
CA PRO A 42 -10.32 21.07 18.57
C PRO A 42 -10.22 20.09 17.41
N SER A 43 -8.98 19.67 17.14
CA SER A 43 -8.62 18.69 16.12
C SER A 43 -9.66 17.57 16.10
N VAL A 44 -10.39 17.44 14.99
CA VAL A 44 -11.27 16.29 14.77
C VAL A 44 -10.33 15.14 14.39
N GLU A 45 -9.59 14.64 15.37
CA GLU A 45 -8.79 13.44 15.26
C GLU A 45 -9.79 12.28 15.19
N VAL A 46 -10.22 11.95 13.98
CA VAL A 46 -11.12 10.82 13.76
C VAL A 46 -10.34 9.54 14.05
N PRO A 47 -10.89 8.61 14.84
CA PRO A 47 -10.23 7.34 15.11
C PRO A 47 -9.88 6.63 13.80
N ARG A 48 -8.60 6.29 13.62
CA ARG A 48 -8.11 5.49 12.49
C ARG A 48 -8.85 4.14 12.47
N ARG A 49 -9.06 3.57 11.28
CA ARG A 49 -9.68 2.25 11.16
C ARG A 49 -8.73 1.19 11.74
N ASP A 50 -9.20 0.39 12.68
CA ASP A 50 -8.50 -0.81 13.11
C ASP A 50 -8.48 -1.81 11.94
N LEU A 51 -7.27 -2.12 11.45
CA LEU A 51 -7.06 -3.19 10.47
C LEU A 51 -6.80 -4.48 11.22
N GLY A 52 -7.75 -5.42 11.15
CA GLY A 52 -7.54 -6.76 11.68
C GLY A 52 -6.50 -7.54 10.86
N PRO A 53 -6.01 -8.69 11.36
CA PRO A 53 -5.06 -9.55 10.63
C PRO A 53 -5.57 -9.96 9.24
N GLU A 54 -6.87 -10.18 9.11
CA GLU A 54 -7.52 -10.53 7.84
C GLU A 54 -7.61 -9.32 6.88
N ASP A 55 -7.92 -8.12 7.39
CA ASP A 55 -7.89 -6.90 6.57
C ASP A 55 -6.46 -6.62 6.05
N LEU A 56 -5.46 -6.84 6.89
CA LEU A 56 -4.05 -6.68 6.52
C LEU A 56 -3.63 -7.71 5.45
N ARG A 57 -4.07 -8.97 5.58
CA ARG A 57 -3.84 -10.01 4.58
C ARG A 57 -4.48 -9.64 3.23
N GLN A 58 -5.74 -9.21 3.25
CA GLN A 58 -6.44 -8.78 2.03
C GLN A 58 -5.77 -7.57 1.37
N LEU A 59 -5.32 -6.60 2.17
CA LEU A 59 -4.56 -5.45 1.67
C LEU A 59 -3.27 -5.90 0.97
N LEU A 60 -2.48 -6.76 1.61
CA LEU A 60 -1.24 -7.27 1.02
C LEU A 60 -1.47 -8.10 -0.25
N GLU A 61 -2.55 -8.87 -0.33
CA GLU A 61 -2.97 -9.59 -1.53
C GLU A 61 -3.35 -8.63 -2.67
N SER A 62 -4.11 -7.58 -2.36
CA SER A 62 -4.45 -6.51 -3.30
C SER A 62 -3.20 -5.82 -3.84
N GLU A 63 -2.29 -5.43 -2.96
CA GLU A 63 -1.01 -4.78 -3.32
C GLU A 63 -0.12 -5.67 -4.19
N ARG A 64 -0.08 -6.97 -3.90
CA ARG A 64 0.63 -7.95 -4.74
C ARG A 64 0.01 -8.01 -6.13
N ASN A 65 -1.31 -8.14 -6.22
CA ASN A 65 -2.02 -8.27 -7.49
C ASN A 65 -1.91 -7.00 -8.34
N ALA A 66 -2.01 -5.82 -7.72
CA ALA A 66 -1.83 -4.54 -8.41
C ALA A 66 -0.47 -4.43 -9.09
N ARG A 67 0.61 -4.90 -8.43
CA ARG A 67 1.96 -4.94 -9.02
C ARG A 67 2.07 -5.91 -10.20
N VAL A 68 1.40 -7.06 -10.12
CA VAL A 68 1.36 -8.05 -11.21
C VAL A 68 0.63 -7.46 -12.43
N VAL A 69 -0.55 -6.87 -12.23
CA VAL A 69 -1.32 -6.23 -13.31
C VAL A 69 -0.51 -5.10 -13.94
N ALA A 70 0.06 -4.20 -13.14
CA ALA A 70 0.90 -3.13 -13.65
C ALA A 70 2.10 -3.66 -14.44
N ALA A 71 2.72 -4.77 -14.01
CA ALA A 71 3.82 -5.38 -14.75
C ALA A 71 3.37 -5.87 -16.15
N GLU A 72 2.18 -6.44 -16.27
CA GLU A 72 1.60 -6.86 -17.56
C GLU A 72 1.32 -5.65 -18.47
N GLU A 73 0.82 -4.56 -17.91
CA GLU A 73 0.63 -3.30 -18.65
C GLU A 73 1.97 -2.75 -19.16
N TYR A 74 3.01 -2.72 -18.33
CA TYR A 74 4.35 -2.32 -18.76
C TYR A 74 4.95 -3.25 -19.82
N ARG A 75 4.71 -4.57 -19.74
CA ARG A 75 5.14 -5.52 -20.79
C ARG A 75 4.44 -5.24 -22.11
N THR A 76 3.14 -5.01 -22.08
CA THR A 76 2.35 -4.66 -23.26
C THR A 76 2.83 -3.35 -23.89
N ALA A 77 3.28 -2.40 -23.07
CA ALA A 77 3.87 -1.14 -23.50
C ALA A 77 5.37 -1.24 -23.91
N GLY A 78 5.98 -2.43 -23.85
CA GLY A 78 7.39 -2.65 -24.22
C GLY A 78 8.43 -2.28 -23.15
N HIS A 79 8.00 -1.94 -21.94
CA HIS A 79 8.86 -1.58 -20.80
C HIS A 79 9.20 -2.80 -19.93
N TYR A 80 9.92 -3.78 -20.51
CA TYR A 80 10.21 -5.05 -19.85
C TYR A 80 11.02 -4.93 -18.55
N SER A 81 12.01 -4.04 -18.49
CA SER A 81 12.79 -3.83 -17.26
C SER A 81 11.92 -3.38 -16.09
N ARG A 82 10.97 -2.46 -16.35
CA ARG A 82 10.04 -1.96 -15.34
C ARG A 82 9.05 -3.04 -14.90
N ALA A 83 8.61 -3.87 -15.84
CA ALA A 83 7.78 -5.01 -15.53
C ALA A 83 8.49 -6.02 -14.62
N ASP A 84 9.77 -6.31 -14.88
CA ASP A 84 10.54 -7.25 -14.08
C ASP A 84 10.80 -6.72 -12.67
N GLU A 85 11.04 -5.41 -12.51
CA GLU A 85 11.09 -4.76 -11.19
C GLU A 85 9.78 -4.92 -10.41
N LEU A 86 8.63 -4.78 -11.07
CA LEU A 86 7.31 -4.92 -10.45
C LEU A 86 7.00 -6.38 -10.06
N ILE A 87 7.41 -7.35 -10.89
CA ILE A 87 7.31 -8.77 -10.56
C ILE A 87 8.20 -9.11 -9.36
N ALA A 88 9.45 -8.65 -9.35
CA ALA A 88 10.34 -8.84 -8.21
C ALA A 88 9.76 -8.22 -6.92
N ALA A 89 9.12 -7.05 -7.01
CA ALA A 89 8.41 -6.44 -5.90
C ALA A 89 7.23 -7.30 -5.43
N ALA A 90 6.41 -7.84 -6.35
CA ALA A 90 5.28 -8.72 -6.02
C ALA A 90 5.73 -10.03 -5.33
N GLU A 91 6.88 -10.58 -5.71
CA GLU A 91 7.49 -11.74 -5.04
C GLU A 91 7.91 -11.41 -3.60
N ILE A 92 8.46 -10.21 -3.38
CA ILE A 92 8.81 -9.74 -2.03
C ILE A 92 7.55 -9.69 -1.16
N VAL A 93 6.43 -9.12 -1.66
CA VAL A 93 5.15 -9.11 -0.94
C VAL A 93 4.66 -10.53 -0.64
N GLY A 94 4.76 -11.44 -1.62
CA GLY A 94 4.36 -12.84 -1.46
C GLY A 94 5.10 -13.57 -0.34
N ARG A 95 6.38 -13.25 -0.09
CA ARG A 95 7.14 -13.81 1.03
C ARG A 95 6.55 -13.42 2.40
N TYR A 96 6.05 -12.19 2.54
CA TYR A 96 5.42 -11.74 3.79
C TYR A 96 4.02 -12.30 3.99
N LEU A 97 3.26 -12.53 2.91
CA LEU A 97 1.97 -13.24 2.95
C LEU A 97 2.11 -14.70 3.40
N ASN A 98 3.17 -15.39 2.94
CA ASN A 98 3.42 -16.78 3.33
C ASN A 98 4.07 -16.88 4.72
N GLY A 99 4.85 -15.86 5.11
CA GLY A 99 5.48 -15.76 6.42
C GLY A 99 4.52 -15.36 7.55
N SER A 100 3.38 -14.74 7.25
CA SER A 100 2.34 -14.41 8.24
C SER A 100 1.51 -15.61 8.70
N ASN A 101 1.68 -16.79 8.10
CA ASN A 101 0.96 -18.02 8.45
C ASN A 101 1.56 -18.74 9.70
N GLY A 102 2.34 -18.03 10.53
CA GLY A 102 3.18 -18.60 11.59
C GLY A 102 3.26 -17.79 12.88
N PHE A 103 2.29 -16.90 13.17
CA PHE A 103 2.11 -16.28 14.49
C PHE A 103 0.74 -16.62 15.06
#